data_AF-A0A1Z9FL17-F1
#
_entry.id   AF-A0A1Z9FL17-F1
#
_cell.length_a   1.000
_cell.length_b   1.000
_cell.length_c   1.000
_cell.angle_alpha   90.00
_cell.angle_beta   90.00
_cell.angle_gamma   90.00
#
_symmetry.space_group_name_H-M   'P 1'
#
loop_
_entity.id
_entity.type
_entity.pdbx_description
1 polymer ?
#
loop_
_entity_poly.entity_id
_entity_poly.type
_entity_poly.pdbx_seq_one_letter_code
_entity_poly.pdbx_strand_id
1 'polypeptide(L)' 'MLRFLILPLILLLQVEGSKKPNVVLIICDDLNDYVETLGGHPQAKTPNMRRLMERGVSFTQAHCNIPICNPSRASFITGL' A
#
# COMPACT_ATOMS: atom_id res chain seq x y z
N MET A 1 -20.09 -36.04 32.79
CA MET A 1 -21.10 -35.00 32.48
C MET A 1 -20.49 -33.68 32.00
N LEU A 2 -19.32 -33.24 32.52
CA LEU A 2 -18.68 -31.97 32.10
C LEU A 2 -18.12 -31.94 30.66
N ARG A 3 -17.80 -33.10 30.09
CA ARG A 3 -17.21 -33.24 28.74
C ARG A 3 -18.20 -32.93 27.61
N PHE A 4 -19.51 -33.04 27.88
CA PHE A 4 -20.57 -32.75 26.90
C PHE A 4 -20.91 -31.25 26.79
N LEU A 5 -20.45 -30.42 27.74
CA LEU A 5 -20.68 -28.96 27.72
C LEU A 5 -19.56 -28.17 27.01
N ILE A 6 -18.36 -28.75 26.91
CA ILE A 6 -17.18 -28.09 26.30
C ILE A 6 -17.30 -28.01 24.78
N LEU A 7 -17.89 -29.03 24.14
CA LEU A 7 -18.01 -29.11 22.68
C LEU A 7 -18.90 -27.99 22.06
N PRO A 8 -20.08 -27.65 22.61
CA PRO A 8 -20.88 -26.55 22.07
C PRO A 8 -20.26 -25.17 22.36
N LEU A 9 -19.46 -25.02 23.42
CA LEU A 9 -18.79 -23.76 23.76
C LEU A 9 -17.67 -23.40 22.76
N ILE A 10 -16.94 -24.40 22.26
CA ILE A 10 -15.92 -24.21 21.23
C ILE A 10 -16.55 -23.83 19.87
N LEU A 11 -17.75 -24.36 19.58
CA LEU A 11 -18.45 -24.07 18.33
C LEU A 11 -18.96 -22.61 18.25
N LEU A 12 -19.23 -21.99 19.40
CA LEU A 12 -19.66 -20.58 19.52
C LEU A 12 -18.50 -19.58 19.38
N LEU A 13 -17.25 -20.02 19.49
CA LEU A 13 -16.04 -19.20 19.32
C LEU A 13 -15.63 -19.10 17.84
N GLN A 14 -16.58 -18.77 16.97
CA GLN A 14 -16.26 -18.33 15.61
C GLN A 14 -15.55 -16.97 15.72
N VAL A 15 -14.22 -16.97 15.67
CA VAL A 15 -13.45 -15.75 15.46
C VAL A 15 -13.79 -15.26 14.05
N GLU A 16 -14.52 -14.14 13.96
CA GLU A 16 -14.61 -13.40 12.71
C GLU A 16 -13.19 -13.02 12.30
N GLY A 17 -12.66 -13.70 11.27
CA GLY A 17 -11.38 -13.35 10.68
C GLY A 17 -11.41 -11.88 10.26
N SER A 18 -10.36 -11.13 10.62
CA SER A 18 -10.24 -9.72 10.25
C SER A 18 -10.60 -9.53 8.77
N LYS A 19 -11.54 -8.64 8.49
CA LYS A 19 -11.95 -8.32 7.11
C LYS A 19 -10.69 -7.92 6.33
N LYS A 20 -10.49 -8.54 5.16
CA LYS A 20 -9.37 -8.19 4.29
C LYS A 20 -9.51 -6.72 3.89
N PRO A 21 -8.44 -5.91 4.00
CA PRO A 21 -8.51 -4.52 3.56
C PRO A 21 -8.66 -4.48 2.03
N ASN A 22 -9.34 -3.45 1.55
CA ASN A 22 -9.28 -3.09 0.14
C ASN A 22 -7.93 -2.44 -0.13
N VAL A 23 -7.25 -2.87 -1.20
CA VAL A 23 -5.96 -2.30 -1.62
C VAL A 23 -6.18 -1.54 -2.92
N VAL A 24 -5.86 -0.25 -2.91
CA VAL A 24 -5.86 0.60 -4.11
C VAL A 24 -4.43 0.95 -4.46
N LEU A 25 -4.00 0.51 -5.64
CA LEU A 25 -2.68 0.81 -6.18
C LEU A 25 -2.78 2.01 -7.13
N ILE A 26 -2.12 3.12 -6.77
CA ILE A 26 -2.07 4.35 -7.58
C ILE A 26 -0.68 4.43 -8.21
N ILE A 27 -0.61 4.49 -9.54
CA ILE A 27 0.64 4.57 -10.31
C ILE A 27 0.58 5.81 -11.20
N CYS A 28 1.66 6.58 -11.22
CA CYS A 28 1.86 7.71 -12.13
C CYS A 28 2.95 7.33 -13.15
N ASP A 29 2.73 7.67 -14.42
CA ASP A 29 3.72 7.46 -15.49
C ASP A 29 4.65 8.69 -15.57
N ASP A 30 5.94 8.46 -15.80
CA ASP A 30 7.00 9.49 -15.90
C ASP A 30 7.02 10.56 -14.77
N LEU A 31 6.64 10.19 -13.54
CA LEU A 31 6.71 11.09 -12.38
C LEU A 31 8.14 11.17 -11.84
N ASN A 32 8.68 12.39 -11.76
CA ASN A 32 9.95 12.67 -11.10
C ASN A 32 9.75 13.05 -9.61
N ASP A 33 10.85 13.38 -8.93
CA ASP A 33 10.86 13.81 -7.51
C ASP A 33 10.39 15.26 -7.29
N TYR A 34 9.81 15.93 -8.30
CA TYR A 34 9.37 17.32 -8.18
C TYR A 34 8.09 17.50 -7.36
N VAL A 35 7.65 16.46 -6.65
CA VAL A 35 6.54 16.56 -5.71
C VAL A 35 6.92 17.48 -4.55
N GLU A 36 5.98 18.32 -4.14
CA GLU A 36 6.20 19.41 -3.17
C GLU A 36 6.84 18.92 -1.86
N THR A 37 6.44 17.74 -1.41
CA THR A 37 6.86 17.12 -0.15
C THR A 37 8.25 16.50 -0.16
N LEU A 38 8.89 16.35 -1.32
CA LEU A 38 10.26 15.84 -1.45
C LEU A 38 11.27 16.95 -1.73
N GLY A 39 10.90 18.23 -1.51
CA GLY A 39 11.74 19.38 -1.85
C GLY A 39 11.71 19.73 -3.34
N GLY A 40 10.64 19.33 -4.03
CA GLY A 40 10.46 19.47 -5.47
C GLY A 40 10.29 20.90 -6.00
N HIS A 41 9.80 21.01 -7.23
CA HIS A 41 9.77 22.28 -7.95
C HIS A 41 8.78 23.30 -7.33
N PRO A 42 9.10 24.61 -7.23
CA PRO A 42 8.26 25.62 -6.58
C PRO A 42 6.84 25.75 -7.15
N GLN A 43 6.63 25.32 -8.39
CA GLN A 43 5.32 25.37 -9.06
C GLN A 43 4.47 24.11 -8.84
N ALA A 44 5.04 23.02 -8.32
CA ALA A 44 4.33 21.77 -8.11
C ALA A 44 3.43 21.87 -6.86
N LYS A 45 2.11 21.93 -7.08
CA LYS A 45 1.12 21.94 -6.00
C LYS A 45 0.50 20.54 -5.87
N THR A 46 0.89 19.80 -4.84
CA THR A 46 0.47 18.38 -4.66
C THR A 46 -0.21 18.12 -3.30
N PRO A 47 -1.24 18.91 -2.92
CA PRO A 47 -1.82 18.87 -1.57
C PRO A 47 -2.43 17.50 -1.21
N ASN A 48 -2.97 16.77 -2.19
CA ASN A 48 -3.51 15.42 -1.96
C ASN A 48 -2.43 14.37 -1.71
N MET A 49 -1.27 14.50 -2.39
CA MET A 49 -0.12 13.61 -2.14
C MET A 49 0.49 13.89 -0.77
N ARG A 50 0.64 15.17 -0.40
CA ARG A 50 1.05 15.57 0.94
C ARG A 50 0.19 14.93 2.02
N ARG A 51 -1.14 15.09 1.91
CA ARG A 51 -2.10 14.49 2.85
C ARG A 51 -1.99 12.96 2.92
N LEU A 52 -1.65 12.29 1.81
CA LEU A 52 -1.44 10.84 1.80
C LEU A 52 -0.15 10.46 2.54
N MET A 53 0.94 11.19 2.29
CA MET A 53 2.25 10.96 2.91
C MET A 53 2.21 11.17 4.42
N GLU A 54 1.54 12.23 4.91
CA GLU A 54 1.38 12.53 6.35
C GLU A 54 0.58 11.44 7.10
N ARG A 55 -0.23 10.66 6.39
CA ARG A 55 -1.07 9.60 6.96
C ARG A 55 -0.47 8.20 6.77
N GLY A 56 0.71 8.10 6.19
CA GLY A 56 1.32 6.84 5.78
C GLY A 56 2.82 6.80 6.00
N VAL A 57 3.47 5.89 5.29
CA VAL A 57 4.93 5.73 5.29
C VAL A 57 5.44 6.13 3.92
N SER A 58 6.45 7.00 3.90
CA SER A 58 7.09 7.46 2.66
C SER A 58 8.47 6.82 2.51
N PHE A 59 8.77 6.30 1.32
CA PHE A 59 10.08 5.76 0.97
C PHE A 59 10.86 6.81 0.16
N THR A 60 11.89 7.40 0.75
CA THR A 60 12.70 8.46 0.11
C THR A 60 13.80 7.93 -0.81
N GLN A 61 13.99 6.61 -0.86
CA GLN A 61 14.97 5.90 -1.70
C GLN A 61 14.29 4.74 -2.45
N ALA A 62 13.12 5.03 -3.05
CA ALA A 62 12.40 4.07 -3.89
C ALA A 62 12.87 4.22 -5.35
N HIS A 63 13.51 3.19 -5.89
CA HIS A 63 14.04 3.18 -7.26
C HIS A 63 13.25 2.22 -8.15
N CYS A 64 13.08 2.59 -9.42
CA CYS A 64 12.62 1.64 -10.43
C CYS A 64 13.74 0.64 -10.76
N ASN A 65 13.37 -0.58 -11.16
CA ASN A 65 14.33 -1.59 -11.62
C ASN A 65 15.06 -1.14 -12.90
N ILE A 66 14.38 -0.38 -13.76
CA ILE A 66 14.88 0.08 -15.05
C ILE A 66 14.18 1.39 -15.46
N PRO A 67 14.91 2.44 -15.92
CA PRO A 67 14.32 3.74 -16.25
C PRO A 67 13.70 3.75 -17.66
N ILE A 68 12.85 2.76 -17.97
CA ILE A 68 12.08 2.68 -19.22
C ILE A 68 10.68 2.16 -18.89
N CYS A 69 9.64 2.85 -19.36
CA CYS A 69 8.27 2.64 -18.89
C CYS A 69 7.81 1.17 -19.01
N ASN A 70 8.03 0.52 -20.16
CA ASN A 70 7.55 -0.85 -20.38
C ASN A 70 8.24 -1.93 -19.51
N PRO A 71 9.58 -2.05 -19.51
CA PRO A 71 10.25 -3.03 -18.65
C PRO A 71 10.17 -2.67 -17.15
N SER A 72 10.02 -1.39 -16.79
CA SER A 72 9.75 -0.99 -15.39
C SER A 72 8.39 -1.50 -14.93
N ARG A 73 7.35 -1.35 -15.75
CA ARG A 73 6.01 -1.85 -15.42
C ARG A 73 5.96 -3.37 -15.39
N ALA A 74 6.64 -4.02 -16.34
CA ALA A 74 6.72 -5.48 -16.38
C ALA A 74 7.31 -6.03 -15.07
N SER A 75 8.50 -5.57 -14.68
CA SER A 75 9.16 -5.97 -13.42
C SER A 75 8.33 -5.63 -12.18
N PHE A 76 7.71 -4.46 -12.14
CA PHE A 76 6.86 -4.04 -11.02
C PHE A 76 5.63 -4.94 -10.82
N ILE A 77 4.97 -5.37 -11.89
CA ILE A 77 3.77 -6.23 -11.83
C ILE A 77 4.14 -7.68 -11.55
N THR A 78 5.23 -8.19 -12.13
CA THR A 78 5.63 -9.59 -11.96
C THR A 78 6.47 -9.82 -10.70
N GLY A 79 7.11 -8.78 -10.16
CA GLY A 79 8.08 -8.90 -9.08
C GLY A 79 9.40 -9.56 -9.50
N LEU A 80 9.74 -9.47 -10.79
CA LEU A 80 10.94 -10.09 -11.40
C LEU A 80 11.88 -9.03 -11.98
#